data_AF-A0A5E9AKV1-F1
#
_entry.id   AF-A0A5E9AKV1-F1
#
_cell.length_a   1.000
_cell.length_b   1.000
_cell.length_c   1.000
_cell.angle_alpha   90.00
_cell.angle_beta   90.00
_cell.angle_gamma   90.00
#
_symmetry.space_group_name_H-M   'P 1'
#
loop_
_entity.id
_entity.type
_entity.pdbx_description
1 polymer ?
#
loop_
_entity_poly.entity_id
_entity_poly.type
_entity_poly.pdbx_seq_one_letter_code
_entity_poly.pdbx_strand_id
1 'polypeptide(L)'
;MPVENTTPNRGYQLPFGSNDLEDDVLRLIAALSAIDVDVAGLLVSVAQRAMLVHSHVIADTTGLQAALDAKQDESEKGNANGYASLGADGKVPAAQLPAALFGAMSYQGTWNANTNTPTIPAAVPANKGWYYKVSTAGVTNVSGITDWGVGDWIVSNGTSWDKIDNTDQVSSVVGLQGAITAAALKTALAIAVADITDASANGRSLISAANYAAMKTLLAVTAADITNASANGRSLITAADYAAMRTLLGLVIGTNVAAIASPAFTGTPTAPTAALGTNTTQLATTAFVLANAGVFTKSYESAAQTWTNGGSLTLAHGLGVKPKMYHAYAACISADGGYAVGDEILIATWASDAADGRGVNLRPDATNITVYMGANGLVMVSSTGGYNYKSNPASTWKLIIRAWA
;
A
#
# COMPACT_ATOMS: atom_id res chain seq x y z
N MET A 1 -10.50 80.14 130.29
CA MET A 1 -11.09 78.94 129.67
C MET A 1 -10.03 77.86 129.70
N PRO A 2 -10.33 76.66 130.20
CA PRO A 2 -9.38 75.55 130.21
C PRO A 2 -9.01 75.16 128.77
N VAL A 3 -7.74 74.79 128.58
CA VAL A 3 -7.19 74.34 127.30
C VAL A 3 -7.60 72.89 127.07
N GLU A 4 -8.10 72.60 125.86
CA GLU A 4 -8.47 71.25 125.44
C GLU A 4 -7.22 70.41 125.13
N ASN A 5 -7.11 69.23 125.76
CA ASN A 5 -6.12 68.20 125.45
C ASN A 5 -6.80 66.83 125.54
N THR A 6 -6.74 66.02 124.48
CA THR A 6 -7.50 64.75 124.40
C THR A 6 -6.67 63.61 123.79
N THR A 7 -7.10 62.36 124.04
CA THR A 7 -6.45 61.16 123.47
C THR A 7 -6.78 60.97 121.98
N PRO A 8 -5.86 60.44 121.14
CA PRO A 8 -6.03 60.41 119.68
C PRO A 8 -7.15 59.49 119.14
N ASN A 9 -7.42 58.36 119.79
CA ASN A 9 -8.29 57.31 119.22
C ASN A 9 -9.76 57.44 119.65
N ARG A 10 -10.00 57.98 120.84
CA ARG A 10 -11.34 58.05 121.46
C ARG A 10 -11.69 59.43 122.02
N GLY A 11 -10.78 60.39 121.94
CA GLY A 11 -11.06 61.77 122.35
C GLY A 11 -11.24 61.96 123.85
N TYR A 12 -10.87 60.99 124.69
CA TYR A 12 -10.95 61.15 126.15
C TYR A 12 -10.07 62.31 126.62
N GLN A 13 -10.56 63.07 127.59
CA GLN A 13 -9.88 64.24 128.13
C GLN A 13 -8.60 63.90 128.90
N LEU A 14 -7.55 64.71 128.74
CA LEU A 14 -6.26 64.62 129.43
C LEU A 14 -5.99 65.88 130.25
N PRO A 15 -5.21 65.79 131.35
CA PRO A 15 -4.77 66.98 132.08
C PRO A 15 -3.90 67.89 131.20
N PHE A 16 -3.92 69.18 131.47
CA PHE A 16 -3.02 70.15 130.83
C PHE A 16 -2.45 71.12 131.87
N GLY A 17 -1.12 71.28 131.89
CA GLY A 17 -0.41 71.91 133.01
C GLY A 17 -0.72 73.40 133.25
N SER A 18 -1.42 74.07 132.34
CA SER A 18 -1.88 75.46 132.53
C SER A 18 -3.34 75.58 132.95
N ASN A 19 -4.06 74.47 133.14
CA ASN A 19 -5.43 74.47 133.63
C ASN A 19 -5.43 74.47 135.16
N ASP A 20 -6.49 75.05 135.75
CA ASP A 20 -6.74 74.92 137.17
C ASP A 20 -7.18 73.48 137.51
N LEU A 21 -6.80 73.01 138.69
CA LEU A 21 -7.01 71.61 139.09
C LEU A 21 -8.49 71.22 139.11
N GLU A 22 -9.38 72.16 139.47
CA GLU A 22 -10.83 71.93 139.52
C GLU A 22 -11.41 71.62 138.13
N ASP A 23 -10.98 72.34 137.10
CA ASP A 23 -11.40 72.13 135.71
C ASP A 23 -10.89 70.78 135.19
N ASP A 24 -9.62 70.44 135.45
CA ASP A 24 -9.03 69.18 134.97
C ASP A 24 -9.64 67.96 135.66
N VAL A 25 -9.95 68.04 136.96
CA VAL A 25 -10.60 66.94 137.71
C VAL A 25 -11.98 66.62 137.12
N LEU A 26 -12.82 67.63 136.83
CA LEU A 26 -14.13 67.40 136.22
C LEU A 26 -14.01 66.77 134.82
N ARG A 27 -13.01 67.19 134.04
CA ARG A 27 -12.75 66.63 132.69
C ARG A 27 -12.27 65.18 132.76
N LEU A 28 -11.43 64.83 133.73
CA LEU A 28 -10.97 63.46 133.98
C LEU A 28 -12.13 62.53 134.41
N ILE A 29 -13.09 63.02 135.22
CA ILE A 29 -14.29 62.25 135.60
C ILE A 29 -15.13 61.90 134.35
N ALA A 30 -15.29 62.87 133.43
CA ALA A 30 -16.00 62.64 132.17
C ALA A 30 -15.27 61.62 131.27
N ALA A 31 -13.94 61.71 131.19
CA ALA A 31 -13.12 60.74 130.45
C ALA A 31 -13.27 59.32 131.01
N LEU A 32 -13.24 59.14 132.33
CA LEU A 32 -13.39 57.84 132.97
C LEU A 32 -14.77 57.21 132.69
N SER A 33 -15.82 58.03 132.73
CA SER A 33 -17.19 57.58 132.41
C SER A 33 -17.32 57.14 130.95
N ALA A 34 -16.67 57.83 130.02
CA ALA A 34 -16.65 57.46 128.61
C ALA A 34 -15.86 56.16 128.35
N ILE A 35 -14.74 55.95 129.07
CA ILE A 35 -13.96 54.70 129.00
C ILE A 35 -14.80 53.49 129.45
N ASP A 36 -15.55 53.62 130.55
CA ASP A 36 -16.38 52.53 131.07
C ASP A 36 -17.42 52.04 130.05
N VAL A 37 -18.13 52.99 129.41
CA VAL A 37 -19.11 52.69 128.34
C VAL A 37 -18.43 51.96 127.18
N ASP A 38 -17.25 52.41 126.78
CA ASP A 38 -16.51 51.82 125.67
C ASP A 38 -15.98 50.41 125.98
N VAL A 39 -15.51 50.17 127.21
CA VAL A 39 -15.10 48.85 127.69
C VAL A 39 -16.30 47.90 127.74
N ALA A 40 -17.46 48.36 128.23
CA ALA A 40 -18.68 47.57 128.25
C ALA A 40 -19.13 47.16 126.83
N GLY A 41 -19.07 48.07 125.85
CA GLY A 41 -19.39 47.77 124.46
C GLY A 41 -18.44 46.74 123.82
N LEU A 42 -17.14 46.85 124.12
CA LEU A 42 -16.15 45.86 123.69
C LEU A 42 -16.44 44.47 124.27
N LEU A 43 -16.76 44.37 125.57
CA LEU A 43 -17.10 43.10 126.21
C LEU A 43 -18.29 42.41 125.53
N VAL A 44 -19.35 43.16 125.20
CA VAL A 44 -20.52 42.63 124.49
C VAL A 44 -20.14 42.11 123.10
N SER A 45 -19.33 42.87 122.35
CA SER A 45 -18.91 42.49 121.00
C SER A 45 -18.03 41.23 120.98
N VAL A 46 -17.15 41.08 121.98
CA VAL A 46 -16.27 39.90 122.11
C VAL A 46 -17.07 38.68 122.57
N ALA A 47 -18.04 38.85 123.48
CA ALA A 47 -18.90 37.76 123.94
C ALA A 47 -19.68 37.08 122.80
N GLN A 48 -20.14 37.84 121.80
CA GLN A 48 -20.83 37.28 120.63
C GLN A 48 -19.89 36.52 119.69
N ARG A 49 -18.62 36.93 119.59
CA ARG A 49 -17.62 36.27 118.72
C ARG A 49 -16.98 35.04 119.36
N ALA A 50 -17.09 34.89 120.68
CA ALA A 50 -16.42 33.86 121.47
C ALA A 50 -17.36 32.73 121.96
N MET A 51 -18.54 32.53 121.33
CA MET A 51 -19.40 31.40 121.69
C MET A 51 -18.67 30.07 121.46
N LEU A 52 -18.47 29.31 122.56
CA LEU A 52 -17.72 28.04 122.61
C LEU A 52 -18.30 26.95 121.69
N VAL A 53 -19.55 27.10 121.24
CA VAL A 53 -20.17 26.22 120.24
C VAL A 53 -20.84 27.10 119.18
N HIS A 54 -20.39 26.97 117.93
CA HIS A 54 -21.11 27.42 116.74
C HIS A 54 -21.08 26.31 115.69
N SER A 55 -22.14 26.23 114.88
CA SER A 55 -22.27 25.27 113.78
C SER A 55 -22.12 25.99 112.46
N HIS A 56 -21.42 25.37 111.51
CA HIS A 56 -21.39 25.83 110.12
C HIS A 56 -22.30 24.99 109.23
N VAL A 57 -23.07 25.64 108.37
CA VAL A 57 -23.75 24.96 107.24
C VAL A 57 -22.81 24.94 106.03
N ILE A 58 -23.03 24.04 105.06
CA ILE A 58 -22.18 23.95 103.85
C ILE A 58 -22.07 25.30 103.12
N ALA A 59 -23.15 26.10 103.15
CA ALA A 59 -23.19 27.44 102.56
C ALA A 59 -22.21 28.44 103.20
N ASP A 60 -21.69 28.16 104.40
CA ASP A 60 -20.71 29.02 105.08
C ASP A 60 -19.33 28.93 104.43
N THR A 61 -19.07 27.89 103.63
CA THR A 61 -17.83 27.75 102.87
C THR A 61 -18.12 27.95 101.38
N THR A 62 -17.90 29.17 100.89
CA THR A 62 -18.09 29.53 99.48
C THR A 62 -17.38 28.52 98.57
N GLY A 63 -18.16 27.83 97.73
CA GLY A 63 -17.65 26.87 96.73
C GLY A 63 -17.58 25.40 97.18
N LEU A 64 -17.84 25.08 98.46
CA LEU A 64 -17.80 23.69 98.93
C LEU A 64 -18.85 22.80 98.25
N GLN A 65 -20.09 23.28 98.09
CA GLN A 65 -21.14 22.53 97.40
C GLN A 65 -20.73 22.19 95.96
N ALA A 66 -20.24 23.17 95.21
CA ALA A 66 -19.79 22.97 93.83
C ALA A 66 -18.59 22.00 93.74
N ALA A 67 -17.69 22.02 94.72
CA ALA A 67 -16.57 21.09 94.75
C ALA A 67 -16.99 19.65 95.05
N LEU A 68 -18.04 19.45 95.86
CA LEU A 68 -18.64 18.15 96.14
C LEU A 68 -19.43 17.63 94.94
N ASP A 69 -20.26 18.47 94.32
CA ASP A 69 -21.04 18.13 93.13
C ASP A 69 -20.15 17.77 91.91
N ALA A 70 -18.88 18.20 91.91
CA ALA A 70 -17.91 17.86 90.89
C ALA A 70 -17.19 16.52 91.13
N LYS A 71 -17.39 15.87 92.29
CA LYS A 71 -16.86 14.53 92.57
C LYS A 71 -17.77 13.46 91.96
N GLN A 72 -17.20 12.29 91.71
CA GLN A 72 -17.96 11.12 91.28
C GLN A 72 -18.58 10.43 92.50
N ASP A 73 -19.87 10.13 92.45
CA ASP A 73 -20.56 9.40 93.51
C ASP A 73 -20.19 7.92 93.50
N GLU A 74 -19.91 7.35 94.66
CA GLU A 74 -19.56 5.93 94.80
C GLU A 74 -20.76 5.02 94.45
N SER A 75 -21.98 5.49 94.72
CA SER A 75 -23.24 4.79 94.41
C SER A 75 -23.50 4.61 92.91
N GLU A 76 -22.86 5.41 92.06
CA GLU A 76 -23.03 5.33 90.59
C GLU A 76 -22.00 4.43 89.92
N LYS A 77 -20.99 3.96 90.66
CA LYS A 77 -19.88 3.16 90.12
C LYS A 77 -20.34 1.77 89.69
N GLY A 78 -20.24 1.49 88.39
CA GLY A 78 -20.53 0.17 87.82
C GLY A 78 -22.02 -0.21 87.79
N ASN A 79 -22.90 0.75 88.08
CA ASN A 79 -24.36 0.58 88.06
C ASN A 79 -24.95 1.10 86.74
N ALA A 80 -26.15 0.60 86.39
CA ALA A 80 -26.88 1.09 85.22
C ALA A 80 -27.20 2.59 85.38
N ASN A 81 -27.07 3.34 84.28
CA ASN A 81 -27.20 4.81 84.24
C ASN A 81 -26.13 5.59 85.04
N GLY A 82 -25.11 4.93 85.59
CA GLY A 82 -23.94 5.56 86.21
C GLY A 82 -22.71 5.54 85.29
N TYR A 83 -21.52 5.43 85.89
CA TYR A 83 -20.25 5.35 85.16
C TYR A 83 -19.61 3.96 85.26
N ALA A 84 -18.83 3.61 84.24
CA ALA A 84 -18.08 2.35 84.23
C ALA A 84 -16.95 2.37 85.27
N SER A 85 -16.83 1.30 86.05
CA SER A 85 -15.69 1.12 86.97
C SER A 85 -14.44 0.73 86.18
N LEU A 86 -13.26 1.07 86.70
CA LEU A 86 -12.01 0.46 86.24
C LEU A 86 -11.62 -0.71 87.15
N GLY A 87 -11.23 -1.83 86.55
CA GLY A 87 -10.61 -2.96 87.24
C GLY A 87 -9.18 -2.66 87.70
N ALA A 88 -8.56 -3.60 88.40
CA ALA A 88 -7.17 -3.47 88.87
C ALA A 88 -6.15 -3.33 87.72
N ASP A 89 -6.53 -3.70 86.49
CA ASP A 89 -5.77 -3.56 85.25
C ASP A 89 -6.01 -2.22 84.54
N GLY A 90 -6.80 -1.32 85.13
CA GLY A 90 -7.12 0.00 84.58
C GLY A 90 -8.11 -0.02 83.41
N LYS A 91 -8.80 -1.14 83.17
CA LYS A 91 -9.79 -1.28 82.07
C LYS A 91 -11.20 -1.40 82.60
N VAL A 92 -12.18 -1.10 81.75
CA VAL A 92 -13.59 -1.38 82.05
C VAL A 92 -13.80 -2.90 82.07
N PRO A 93 -14.31 -3.49 83.16
CA PRO A 93 -14.61 -4.91 83.22
C PRO A 93 -15.56 -5.34 82.09
N ALA A 94 -15.29 -6.49 81.48
CA ALA A 94 -16.08 -7.03 80.36
C ALA A 94 -17.60 -7.13 80.66
N ALA A 95 -17.97 -7.35 81.93
CA ALA A 95 -19.36 -7.42 82.36
C ALA A 95 -20.12 -6.09 82.24
N GLN A 96 -19.42 -4.95 82.15
CA GLN A 96 -20.00 -3.61 81.95
C GLN A 96 -20.00 -3.20 80.46
N LEU A 97 -19.55 -4.07 79.55
CA LEU A 97 -19.58 -3.85 78.11
C LEU A 97 -20.73 -4.65 77.47
N PRO A 98 -21.45 -4.10 76.48
CA PRO A 98 -22.49 -4.83 75.77
C PRO A 98 -21.99 -6.11 75.11
N ALA A 99 -22.77 -7.19 75.18
CA ALA A 99 -22.46 -8.49 74.56
C ALA A 99 -22.16 -8.39 73.05
N ALA A 100 -22.74 -7.39 72.36
CA ALA A 100 -22.53 -7.14 70.93
C ALA A 100 -21.07 -6.82 70.57
N LEU A 101 -20.26 -6.28 71.49
CA LEU A 101 -18.85 -6.04 71.24
C LEU A 101 -17.99 -7.32 71.26
N PHE A 102 -18.47 -8.40 71.88
CA PHE A 102 -17.74 -9.68 71.94
C PHE A 102 -17.97 -10.57 70.71
N GLY A 103 -18.88 -10.20 69.81
CA GLY A 103 -19.08 -10.83 68.49
C GLY A 103 -18.42 -10.09 67.34
N ALA A 104 -17.60 -9.07 67.62
CA ALA A 104 -16.89 -8.30 66.60
C ALA A 104 -15.82 -9.14 65.91
N MET A 105 -15.58 -8.88 64.62
CA MET A 105 -14.54 -9.57 63.85
C MET A 105 -13.17 -9.31 64.48
N SER A 106 -12.47 -10.38 64.87
CA SER A 106 -11.17 -10.35 65.53
C SER A 106 -10.12 -11.00 64.63
N TYR A 107 -9.20 -10.20 64.09
CA TYR A 107 -8.16 -10.70 63.20
C TYR A 107 -7.11 -11.49 63.97
N GLN A 108 -6.95 -12.76 63.60
CA GLN A 108 -5.99 -13.67 64.22
C GLN A 108 -4.68 -13.80 63.42
N GLY A 109 -4.64 -13.26 62.21
CA GLY A 109 -3.46 -13.26 61.35
C GLY A 109 -3.71 -13.91 59.99
N THR A 110 -2.62 -14.27 59.31
CA THR A 110 -2.71 -14.97 58.01
C THR A 110 -2.69 -16.47 58.19
N TRP A 111 -3.30 -17.19 57.25
CA TRP A 111 -3.40 -18.64 57.25
C TRP A 111 -2.94 -19.24 55.92
N ASN A 112 -2.09 -20.25 55.99
CA ASN A 112 -1.70 -21.07 54.86
C ASN A 112 -2.69 -22.24 54.73
N ALA A 113 -3.59 -22.17 53.75
CA ALA A 113 -4.63 -23.17 53.52
C ALA A 113 -4.11 -24.46 52.88
N ASN A 114 -2.85 -24.49 52.42
CA ASN A 114 -2.21 -25.70 51.91
C ASN A 114 -1.67 -26.58 53.04
N THR A 115 -1.10 -25.96 54.08
CA THR A 115 -0.45 -26.68 55.20
C THR A 115 -1.24 -26.62 56.51
N ASN A 116 -2.40 -25.95 56.52
CA ASN A 116 -3.17 -25.62 57.71
C ASN A 116 -2.32 -24.95 58.80
N THR A 117 -1.64 -23.84 58.46
CA THR A 117 -0.69 -23.18 59.37
C THR A 117 -1.01 -21.69 59.52
N PRO A 118 -1.27 -21.19 60.74
CA PRO A 118 -1.48 -21.95 61.98
C PRO A 118 -2.70 -22.87 61.88
N THR A 119 -2.72 -23.94 62.69
CA THR A 119 -3.86 -24.86 62.70
C THR A 119 -5.12 -24.12 63.10
N ILE A 120 -6.13 -24.12 62.22
CA ILE A 120 -7.43 -23.54 62.55
C ILE A 120 -8.09 -24.41 63.63
N PRO A 121 -8.39 -23.86 64.83
CA PRO A 121 -9.02 -24.63 65.90
C PRO A 121 -10.48 -24.97 65.56
N ALA A 122 -11.06 -25.95 66.26
CA ALA A 122 -12.50 -26.20 66.15
C ALA A 122 -13.31 -24.94 66.50
N ALA A 123 -14.34 -24.65 65.72
CA ALA A 123 -15.22 -23.51 65.98
C ALA A 123 -16.02 -23.76 67.28
N VAL A 124 -15.94 -22.81 68.21
CA VAL A 124 -16.61 -22.86 69.52
C VAL A 124 -17.06 -21.44 69.89
N PRO A 125 -18.05 -21.27 70.80
CA PRO A 125 -18.53 -19.93 71.16
C PRO A 125 -17.42 -18.95 71.60
N ALA A 126 -16.33 -19.46 72.21
CA ALA A 126 -15.19 -18.68 72.65
C ALA A 126 -14.32 -18.08 71.52
N ASN A 127 -14.39 -18.63 70.30
CA ASN A 127 -13.68 -18.12 69.13
C ASN A 127 -14.62 -17.51 68.07
N LYS A 128 -15.88 -17.27 68.42
CA LYS A 128 -16.82 -16.55 67.55
C LYS A 128 -16.25 -15.19 67.17
N GLY A 129 -16.29 -14.87 65.88
CA GLY A 129 -15.75 -13.63 65.31
C GLY A 129 -14.26 -13.68 64.97
N TRP A 130 -13.53 -14.72 65.36
CA TRP A 130 -12.14 -14.89 64.92
C TRP A 130 -12.09 -15.03 63.40
N TYR A 131 -11.14 -14.35 62.76
CA TYR A 131 -10.90 -14.56 61.35
C TYR A 131 -9.41 -14.58 60.99
N TYR A 132 -9.10 -15.34 59.94
CA TYR A 132 -7.79 -15.35 59.31
C TYR A 132 -7.92 -14.98 57.84
N LYS A 133 -6.87 -14.38 57.28
CA LYS A 133 -6.77 -14.13 55.84
C LYS A 133 -5.89 -15.18 55.18
N VAL A 134 -6.37 -15.82 54.13
CA VAL A 134 -5.59 -16.83 53.39
C VAL A 134 -4.40 -16.14 52.71
N SER A 135 -3.18 -16.53 53.09
CA SER A 135 -1.93 -16.07 52.48
C SER A 135 -1.37 -17.04 51.44
N THR A 136 -1.80 -18.29 51.47
CA THR A 136 -1.44 -19.32 50.50
C THR A 136 -2.66 -20.18 50.23
N ALA A 137 -3.07 -20.26 48.96
CA ALA A 137 -4.20 -21.07 48.53
C ALA A 137 -3.97 -22.55 48.83
N GLY A 138 -5.05 -23.30 49.06
CA GLY A 138 -4.95 -24.73 49.33
C GLY A 138 -6.30 -25.39 49.60
N VAL A 139 -6.24 -26.69 49.89
CA VAL A 139 -7.43 -27.56 49.96
C VAL A 139 -7.72 -28.10 51.35
N THR A 140 -7.12 -27.53 52.40
CA THR A 140 -7.38 -27.95 53.78
C THR A 140 -8.87 -27.87 54.07
N ASN A 141 -9.47 -28.99 54.48
CA ASN A 141 -10.87 -29.01 54.88
C ASN A 141 -11.04 -28.33 56.25
N VAL A 142 -11.75 -27.21 56.29
CA VAL A 142 -12.24 -26.62 57.53
C VAL A 142 -13.76 -26.48 57.43
N SER A 143 -14.48 -27.12 58.35
CA SER A 143 -15.95 -27.12 58.39
C SER A 143 -16.65 -27.49 57.07
N GLY A 144 -16.01 -28.35 56.24
CA GLY A 144 -16.55 -28.81 54.96
C GLY A 144 -16.07 -28.02 53.75
N ILE A 145 -15.29 -26.95 53.95
CA ILE A 145 -14.79 -26.07 52.88
C ILE A 145 -13.36 -26.47 52.53
N THR A 146 -13.13 -26.82 51.26
CA THR A 146 -11.83 -27.28 50.73
C THR A 146 -11.30 -26.40 49.60
N ASP A 147 -11.91 -25.25 49.35
CA ASP A 147 -11.52 -24.35 48.27
C ASP A 147 -11.16 -22.98 48.84
N TRP A 148 -9.87 -22.74 49.03
CA TRP A 148 -9.34 -21.51 49.62
C TRP A 148 -8.38 -20.84 48.64
N GLY A 149 -8.75 -19.68 48.13
CA GLY A 149 -7.92 -18.79 47.33
C GLY A 149 -7.13 -17.81 48.19
N VAL A 150 -6.00 -17.32 47.67
CA VAL A 150 -5.22 -16.26 48.33
C VAL A 150 -6.07 -15.00 48.42
N GLY A 151 -6.24 -14.47 49.63
CA GLY A 151 -7.05 -13.29 49.88
C GLY A 151 -8.42 -13.58 50.45
N ASP A 152 -8.91 -14.81 50.36
CA ASP A 152 -10.16 -15.25 51.02
C ASP A 152 -10.04 -15.14 52.53
N TRP A 153 -11.15 -14.94 53.21
CA TRP A 153 -11.19 -14.90 54.68
C TRP A 153 -11.92 -16.14 55.21
N ILE A 154 -11.39 -16.69 56.29
CA ILE A 154 -12.03 -17.76 57.06
C ILE A 154 -12.47 -17.18 58.40
N VAL A 155 -13.75 -17.26 58.73
CA VAL A 155 -14.38 -16.58 59.90
C VAL A 155 -15.15 -17.58 60.76
N SER A 156 -14.91 -17.61 62.07
CA SER A 156 -15.66 -18.48 62.99
C SER A 156 -16.99 -17.82 63.38
N ASN A 157 -18.11 -18.53 63.21
CA ASN A 157 -19.41 -18.10 63.71
C ASN A 157 -19.71 -18.64 65.13
N GLY A 158 -18.77 -19.37 65.73
CA GLY A 158 -18.88 -20.01 67.04
C GLY A 158 -19.35 -21.47 66.99
N THR A 159 -19.74 -21.99 65.83
CA THR A 159 -20.13 -23.39 65.62
C THR A 159 -19.47 -24.02 64.38
N SER A 160 -19.18 -23.22 63.35
CA SER A 160 -18.42 -23.57 62.16
C SER A 160 -17.52 -22.41 61.73
N TRP A 161 -16.58 -22.71 60.85
CA TRP A 161 -15.87 -21.69 60.09
C TRP A 161 -16.55 -21.49 58.74
N ASP A 162 -16.86 -20.24 58.43
CA ASP A 162 -17.44 -19.82 57.16
C ASP A 162 -16.36 -19.17 56.28
N LYS A 163 -16.49 -19.32 54.96
CA LYS A 163 -15.62 -18.68 53.97
C LYS A 163 -16.26 -17.38 53.48
N ILE A 164 -15.50 -16.30 53.45
CA ILE A 164 -15.80 -15.10 52.68
C ILE A 164 -14.87 -15.12 51.47
N ASP A 165 -15.45 -15.36 50.30
CA ASP A 165 -14.71 -15.40 49.04
C ASP A 165 -14.32 -13.98 48.60
N ASN A 166 -13.03 -13.77 48.37
CA ASN A 166 -12.50 -12.47 47.96
C ASN A 166 -11.55 -12.60 46.76
N THR A 167 -11.54 -13.75 46.10
CA THR A 167 -10.71 -14.00 44.91
C THR A 167 -11.56 -13.79 43.66
N ASP A 168 -11.40 -12.66 42.96
CA ASP A 168 -11.98 -12.43 41.63
C ASP A 168 -11.30 -13.36 40.60
N GLN A 169 -11.73 -14.61 40.52
CA GLN A 169 -11.31 -15.49 39.44
C GLN A 169 -12.08 -15.12 38.17
N VAL A 170 -11.36 -14.73 37.11
CA VAL A 170 -11.92 -14.74 35.74
C VAL A 170 -12.42 -16.16 35.49
N SER A 171 -13.75 -16.31 35.47
CA SER A 171 -14.39 -17.63 35.47
C SER A 171 -14.09 -18.42 34.20
N SER A 172 -13.92 -17.73 33.06
CA SER A 172 -13.32 -18.29 31.86
C SER A 172 -12.92 -17.20 30.86
N VAL A 173 -12.01 -17.53 29.94
CA VAL A 173 -11.76 -16.77 28.71
C VAL A 173 -12.10 -17.69 27.54
N VAL A 174 -13.22 -17.42 26.88
CA VAL A 174 -13.71 -18.23 25.75
C VAL A 174 -13.83 -19.72 26.12
N GLY A 175 -14.34 -19.99 27.33
CA GLY A 175 -14.53 -21.36 27.85
C GLY A 175 -13.27 -22.01 28.43
N LEU A 176 -12.11 -21.35 28.38
CA LEU A 176 -10.88 -21.83 29.01
C LEU A 176 -10.74 -21.31 30.43
N GLN A 177 -10.22 -22.15 31.33
CA GLN A 177 -10.00 -21.83 32.74
C GLN A 177 -8.55 -22.14 33.14
N GLY A 178 -8.06 -21.52 34.22
CA GLY A 178 -6.70 -21.73 34.71
C GLY A 178 -5.63 -21.04 33.87
N ALA A 179 -4.44 -21.65 33.76
CA ALA A 179 -3.34 -21.11 32.95
C ALA A 179 -3.63 -21.28 31.46
N ILE A 180 -3.97 -20.18 30.78
CA ILE A 180 -4.33 -20.18 29.37
C ILE A 180 -3.06 -20.07 28.50
N THR A 181 -2.75 -21.14 27.77
CA THR A 181 -1.66 -21.12 26.78
C THR A 181 -2.11 -20.42 25.50
N ALA A 182 -1.16 -19.86 24.74
CA ALA A 182 -1.45 -19.24 23.44
C ALA A 182 -2.10 -20.23 22.44
N ALA A 183 -1.70 -21.50 22.48
CA ALA A 183 -2.27 -22.53 21.61
C ALA A 183 -3.74 -22.82 21.98
N ALA A 184 -4.04 -23.00 23.27
CA ALA A 184 -5.40 -23.23 23.74
C ALA A 184 -6.31 -22.04 23.39
N LEU A 185 -5.84 -20.81 23.63
CA LEU A 185 -6.59 -19.59 23.29
C LEU A 185 -6.87 -19.50 21.79
N LYS A 186 -5.87 -19.77 20.93
CA LYS A 186 -6.04 -19.76 19.48
C LYS A 186 -7.09 -20.77 19.02
N THR A 187 -7.09 -21.98 19.58
CA THR A 187 -8.10 -23.00 19.27
C THR A 187 -9.48 -22.60 19.77
N ALA A 188 -9.60 -22.08 20.99
CA ALA A 188 -10.88 -21.69 21.58
C ALA A 188 -11.54 -20.51 20.84
N LEU A 189 -10.73 -19.55 20.38
CA LEU A 189 -11.22 -18.40 19.64
C LEU A 189 -11.72 -18.77 18.24
N ALA A 190 -11.27 -19.91 17.70
CA ALA A 190 -11.74 -20.50 16.44
C ALA A 190 -11.80 -19.52 15.24
N ILE A 191 -10.90 -18.52 15.20
CA ILE A 191 -10.89 -17.50 14.15
C ILE A 191 -10.78 -18.16 12.77
N ALA A 192 -11.76 -17.89 11.92
CA ALA A 192 -11.84 -18.35 10.55
C ALA A 192 -11.63 -17.20 9.56
N VAL A 193 -11.37 -17.53 8.30
CA VAL A 193 -11.28 -16.54 7.20
C VAL A 193 -12.59 -15.76 7.04
N ALA A 194 -13.73 -16.34 7.42
CA ALA A 194 -15.04 -15.68 7.41
C ALA A 194 -15.11 -14.46 8.35
N ASP A 195 -14.28 -14.43 9.40
CA ASP A 195 -14.24 -13.35 10.39
C ASP A 195 -13.47 -12.11 9.90
N ILE A 196 -12.81 -12.21 8.74
CA ILE A 196 -12.13 -11.09 8.08
C ILE A 196 -13.19 -10.24 7.35
N THR A 197 -13.76 -9.28 8.09
CA THR A 197 -14.90 -8.45 7.64
C THR A 197 -14.51 -7.30 6.72
N ASP A 198 -13.25 -6.87 6.75
CA ASP A 198 -12.69 -5.84 5.87
C ASP A 198 -12.25 -6.37 4.50
N ALA A 199 -12.23 -7.70 4.32
CA ALA A 199 -12.01 -8.34 3.04
C ALA A 199 -13.33 -8.53 2.26
N SER A 200 -13.27 -8.38 0.94
CA SER A 200 -14.37 -8.78 0.06
C SER A 200 -14.54 -10.30 0.05
N ALA A 201 -15.66 -10.81 -0.48
CA ALA A 201 -15.85 -12.25 -0.67
C ALA A 201 -14.72 -12.88 -1.50
N ASN A 202 -14.28 -12.20 -2.56
CA ASN A 202 -13.17 -12.64 -3.39
C ASN A 202 -11.82 -12.57 -2.64
N GLY A 203 -11.63 -11.53 -1.82
CA GLY A 203 -10.44 -11.41 -0.96
C GLY A 203 -10.34 -12.57 0.03
N ARG A 204 -11.46 -12.92 0.69
CA ARG A 204 -11.52 -14.09 1.59
C ARG A 204 -11.23 -15.40 0.85
N SER A 205 -11.77 -15.59 -0.36
CA SER A 205 -11.46 -16.78 -1.18
C SER A 205 -9.96 -16.87 -1.51
N LEU A 206 -9.31 -15.73 -1.78
CA LEU A 206 -7.88 -15.70 -2.07
C LEU A 206 -7.03 -16.04 -0.82
N ILE A 207 -7.43 -15.53 0.35
CA ILE A 207 -6.77 -15.80 1.64
C ILE A 207 -6.90 -17.27 2.05
N SER A 208 -8.03 -17.92 1.75
CA SER A 208 -8.26 -19.33 2.05
C SER A 208 -7.71 -20.30 0.99
N ALA A 209 -7.07 -19.80 -0.06
CA ALA A 209 -6.55 -20.62 -1.14
C ALA A 209 -5.43 -21.57 -0.64
N ALA A 210 -5.55 -22.85 -0.96
CA ALA A 210 -4.61 -23.88 -0.48
C ALA A 210 -3.17 -23.74 -1.00
N ASN A 211 -2.97 -23.04 -2.13
CA ASN A 211 -1.67 -22.83 -2.75
C ASN A 211 -1.74 -21.72 -3.82
N TYR A 212 -0.57 -21.37 -4.37
CA TYR A 212 -0.43 -20.38 -5.43
C TYR A 212 -1.26 -20.71 -6.70
N ALA A 213 -1.41 -21.99 -7.05
CA ALA A 213 -2.21 -22.37 -8.22
C ALA A 213 -3.70 -22.06 -8.01
N ALA A 214 -4.24 -22.40 -6.83
CA ALA A 214 -5.61 -22.05 -6.45
C ALA A 214 -5.81 -20.51 -6.41
N MET A 215 -4.83 -19.77 -5.90
CA MET A 215 -4.85 -18.30 -5.93
C MET A 215 -4.96 -17.77 -7.36
N LYS A 216 -4.16 -18.33 -8.30
CA LYS A 216 -4.18 -17.93 -9.71
C LYS A 216 -5.52 -18.22 -10.38
N THR A 217 -6.14 -19.37 -10.06
CA THR A 217 -7.49 -19.71 -10.54
C THR A 217 -8.54 -18.74 -10.01
N LEU A 218 -8.48 -18.39 -8.72
CA LEU A 218 -9.41 -17.46 -8.08
C LEU A 218 -9.27 -16.02 -8.57
N LEU A 219 -8.05 -15.59 -8.87
CA LEU A 219 -7.80 -14.27 -9.47
C LEU A 219 -8.42 -14.15 -10.87
N ALA A 220 -8.54 -15.26 -11.60
CA ALA A 220 -9.18 -15.37 -12.90
C ALA A 220 -8.76 -14.27 -13.91
N VAL A 221 -7.53 -13.75 -13.81
CA VAL A 221 -7.05 -12.68 -14.68
C VAL A 221 -6.96 -13.20 -16.12
N THR A 222 -7.73 -12.57 -17.00
CA THR A 222 -7.79 -12.85 -18.44
C THR A 222 -7.08 -11.75 -19.22
N ALA A 223 -6.88 -11.96 -20.53
CA ALA A 223 -6.37 -10.89 -21.39
C ALA A 223 -7.33 -9.69 -21.45
N ALA A 224 -8.63 -9.86 -21.19
CA ALA A 224 -9.61 -8.77 -21.15
C ALA A 224 -9.34 -7.78 -20.02
N ASP A 225 -8.74 -8.24 -18.92
CA ASP A 225 -8.37 -7.42 -17.77
C ASP A 225 -7.14 -6.53 -18.04
N ILE A 226 -6.42 -6.79 -19.14
CA ILE A 226 -5.29 -5.96 -19.60
C ILE A 226 -5.84 -4.75 -20.37
N THR A 227 -6.33 -3.77 -19.61
CA THR A 227 -7.02 -2.57 -20.14
C THR A 227 -6.09 -1.59 -20.86
N ASN A 228 -4.79 -1.60 -20.53
CA ASN A 228 -3.77 -0.78 -21.18
C ASN A 228 -3.29 -1.37 -22.53
N ALA A 229 -3.65 -2.61 -22.86
CA ALA A 229 -3.39 -3.19 -24.18
C ALA A 229 -4.51 -2.83 -25.16
N SER A 230 -4.15 -2.61 -26.42
CA SER A 230 -5.14 -2.47 -27.49
C SER A 230 -5.91 -3.79 -27.70
N ALA A 231 -7.04 -3.74 -28.40
CA ALA A 231 -7.79 -4.96 -28.77
C ALA A 231 -6.90 -5.98 -29.51
N ASN A 232 -6.06 -5.49 -30.43
CA ASN A 232 -5.11 -6.33 -31.17
C ASN A 232 -4.03 -6.92 -30.25
N GLY A 233 -3.53 -6.14 -29.29
CA GLY A 233 -2.58 -6.60 -28.29
C GLY A 233 -3.15 -7.73 -27.44
N ARG A 234 -4.41 -7.60 -26.99
CA ARG A 234 -5.11 -8.67 -26.27
C ARG A 234 -5.27 -9.93 -27.12
N SER A 235 -5.66 -9.80 -28.39
CA SER A 235 -5.76 -10.94 -29.33
C SER A 235 -4.43 -11.69 -29.47
N LEU A 236 -3.31 -10.96 -29.51
CA LEU A 236 -1.98 -11.55 -29.62
C LEU A 236 -1.57 -12.30 -28.34
N ILE A 237 -1.89 -11.75 -27.17
CA ILE A 237 -1.63 -12.38 -25.86
C ILE A 237 -2.43 -13.69 -25.71
N THR A 238 -3.63 -13.76 -26.28
CA THR A 238 -4.47 -14.96 -26.27
C THR A 238 -4.16 -15.95 -27.38
N ALA A 239 -3.18 -15.69 -28.24
CA ALA A 239 -2.85 -16.59 -29.34
C ALA A 239 -2.36 -17.94 -28.80
N ALA A 240 -2.95 -19.03 -29.29
CA ALA A 240 -2.65 -20.38 -28.83
C ALA A 240 -1.21 -20.83 -29.16
N ASP A 241 -0.63 -20.27 -30.22
CA ASP A 241 0.72 -20.58 -30.68
C ASP A 241 1.29 -19.46 -31.58
N TYR A 242 2.54 -19.64 -32.01
CA TYR A 242 3.20 -18.73 -32.93
C TYR A 242 2.52 -18.63 -34.31
N ALA A 243 1.80 -19.66 -34.76
CA ALA A 243 1.10 -19.62 -36.04
C ALA A 243 -0.11 -18.68 -35.97
N ALA A 244 -0.90 -18.77 -34.90
CA ALA A 244 -1.98 -17.83 -34.61
C ALA A 244 -1.47 -16.40 -34.49
N MET A 245 -0.33 -16.18 -33.81
CA MET A 245 0.32 -14.86 -33.74
C MET A 245 0.69 -14.32 -35.13
N ARG A 246 1.29 -15.14 -36.00
CA ARG A 246 1.62 -14.72 -37.38
C ARG A 246 0.38 -14.38 -38.18
N THR A 247 -0.71 -15.13 -38.03
CA THR A 247 -1.99 -14.81 -38.67
C THR A 247 -2.55 -13.48 -38.19
N LEU A 248 -2.59 -13.24 -36.87
CA LEU A 248 -3.08 -11.99 -36.28
C LEU A 248 -2.27 -10.76 -36.73
N LEU A 249 -0.96 -10.95 -36.93
CA LEU A 249 -0.04 -9.90 -37.39
C LEU A 249 0.02 -9.78 -38.93
N GLY A 250 -0.72 -10.61 -39.68
CA GLY A 250 -0.66 -10.63 -41.15
C GLY A 250 0.69 -11.08 -41.72
N LEU A 251 1.49 -11.80 -40.92
CA LEU A 251 2.85 -12.23 -41.25
C LEU A 251 2.91 -13.62 -41.91
N VAL A 252 1.80 -14.05 -42.50
CA VAL A 252 1.69 -15.37 -43.16
C VAL A 252 2.13 -15.24 -44.62
N ILE A 253 3.08 -16.06 -45.03
CA ILE A 253 3.57 -16.08 -46.43
C ILE A 253 2.41 -16.35 -47.38
N GLY A 254 2.28 -15.53 -48.41
CA GLY A 254 1.22 -15.63 -49.42
C GLY A 254 -0.05 -14.83 -49.09
N THR A 255 -0.09 -14.13 -47.95
CA THR A 255 -1.14 -13.12 -47.67
C THR A 255 -0.59 -11.71 -47.92
N ASN A 256 -0.05 -11.07 -46.87
CA ASN A 256 0.49 -9.71 -46.92
C ASN A 256 2.02 -9.68 -46.96
N VAL A 257 2.68 -10.83 -46.86
CA VAL A 257 4.13 -10.97 -46.95
C VAL A 257 4.51 -12.01 -48.00
N ALA A 258 5.52 -11.69 -48.82
CA ALA A 258 6.04 -12.57 -49.85
C ALA A 258 7.18 -13.44 -49.31
N ALA A 259 7.42 -14.59 -49.95
CA ALA A 259 8.61 -15.39 -49.68
C ALA A 259 9.88 -14.61 -50.07
N ILE A 260 10.93 -14.65 -49.22
CA ILE A 260 12.17 -13.93 -49.46
C ILE A 260 13.04 -14.58 -50.55
N ALA A 261 13.02 -15.91 -50.64
CA ALA A 261 13.78 -16.67 -51.63
C ALA A 261 12.82 -17.19 -52.70
N SER A 262 13.13 -16.87 -53.96
CA SER A 262 12.35 -17.30 -55.13
C SER A 262 10.84 -16.99 -55.02
N PRO A 263 10.44 -15.72 -54.81
CA PRO A 263 9.02 -15.37 -54.79
C PRO A 263 8.37 -15.74 -56.12
N ALA A 264 7.22 -16.40 -56.05
CA ALA A 264 6.34 -16.53 -57.19
C ALA A 264 5.58 -15.20 -57.38
N PHE A 265 5.87 -14.47 -58.46
CA PHE A 265 5.11 -13.28 -58.81
C PHE A 265 3.77 -13.69 -59.44
N THR A 266 2.68 -13.04 -59.03
CA THR A 266 1.33 -13.23 -59.59
C THR A 266 0.83 -11.92 -60.23
N GLY A 267 -0.05 -12.02 -61.22
CA GLY A 267 -0.55 -10.86 -61.96
C GLY A 267 0.48 -10.31 -62.95
N THR A 268 0.49 -8.99 -63.16
CA THR A 268 1.44 -8.29 -64.04
C THR A 268 2.47 -7.52 -63.20
N PRO A 269 3.58 -8.15 -62.77
CA PRO A 269 4.57 -7.48 -61.95
C PRO A 269 5.20 -6.30 -62.72
N THR A 270 5.32 -5.16 -62.05
CA THR A 270 6.01 -3.98 -62.59
C THR A 270 7.36 -3.83 -61.91
N ALA A 271 8.36 -3.41 -62.69
CA ALA A 271 9.66 -3.01 -62.19
C ALA A 271 10.15 -1.78 -62.98
N PRO A 272 11.04 -0.95 -62.42
CA PRO A 272 11.64 0.15 -63.16
C PRO A 272 12.40 -0.35 -64.40
N THR A 273 12.16 0.28 -65.56
CA THR A 273 12.91 -0.02 -66.78
C THR A 273 14.31 0.55 -66.67
N ALA A 274 15.32 -0.31 -66.71
CA ALA A 274 16.72 0.10 -66.69
C ALA A 274 17.09 0.88 -67.95
N ALA A 275 18.14 1.71 -67.86
CA ALA A 275 18.69 2.40 -69.03
C ALA A 275 19.36 1.41 -70.00
N LEU A 276 19.40 1.75 -71.29
CA LEU A 276 20.07 0.94 -72.32
C LEU A 276 21.52 0.61 -71.94
N GLY A 277 21.96 -0.61 -72.24
CA GLY A 277 23.32 -1.09 -71.92
C GLY A 277 23.58 -1.45 -70.45
N THR A 278 22.58 -1.40 -69.57
CA THR A 278 22.73 -1.84 -68.16
C THR A 278 23.08 -3.33 -68.09
N ASN A 279 24.17 -3.68 -67.40
CA ASN A 279 24.61 -5.08 -67.19
C ASN A 279 24.89 -5.33 -65.70
N THR A 280 23.84 -5.67 -64.95
CA THR A 280 23.87 -5.92 -63.50
C THR A 280 22.93 -7.08 -63.16
N THR A 281 22.82 -7.43 -61.87
CA THR A 281 21.87 -8.44 -61.37
C THR A 281 20.43 -7.91 -61.21
N GLN A 282 20.12 -6.72 -61.74
CA GLN A 282 18.77 -6.16 -61.72
C GLN A 282 17.82 -7.01 -62.58
N LEU A 283 16.55 -7.13 -62.15
CA LEU A 283 15.50 -7.74 -62.97
C LEU A 283 15.32 -6.96 -64.28
N ALA A 284 15.35 -7.67 -65.41
CA ALA A 284 15.09 -7.10 -66.72
C ALA A 284 13.58 -6.97 -66.97
N THR A 285 13.10 -5.76 -67.31
CA THR A 285 11.73 -5.56 -67.78
C THR A 285 11.61 -5.93 -69.26
N THR A 286 10.41 -6.27 -69.71
CA THR A 286 10.13 -6.50 -71.14
C THR A 286 10.48 -5.28 -72.00
N ALA A 287 10.25 -4.07 -71.49
CA ALA A 287 10.65 -2.82 -72.14
C ALA A 287 12.17 -2.71 -72.30
N PHE A 288 12.96 -3.05 -71.27
CA PHE A 288 14.42 -3.06 -71.36
C PHE A 288 14.92 -4.08 -72.39
N VAL A 289 14.34 -5.29 -72.41
CA VAL A 289 14.72 -6.34 -73.37
C VAL A 289 14.43 -5.89 -74.81
N LEU A 290 13.23 -5.36 -75.08
CA LEU A 290 12.86 -4.85 -76.40
C LEU A 290 13.76 -3.70 -76.85
N ALA A 291 14.15 -2.81 -75.93
CA ALA A 291 15.01 -1.69 -76.25
C ALA A 291 16.46 -2.12 -76.62
N ASN A 292 16.94 -3.27 -76.14
CA ASN A 292 18.26 -3.80 -76.47
C ASN A 292 18.27 -4.82 -77.64
N ALA A 293 17.11 -5.28 -78.13
CA ALA A 293 17.01 -6.30 -79.16
C ALA A 293 17.20 -5.72 -80.59
N GLY A 294 18.43 -5.69 -81.11
CA GLY A 294 18.80 -5.68 -82.54
C GLY A 294 18.34 -4.50 -83.44
N VAL A 295 19.25 -3.96 -84.27
CA VAL A 295 19.01 -2.74 -85.09
C VAL A 295 18.13 -2.99 -86.34
N PHE A 296 17.95 -4.25 -86.76
CA PHE A 296 17.14 -4.67 -87.91
C PHE A 296 16.02 -5.60 -87.45
N THR A 297 14.78 -5.12 -87.51
CA THR A 297 13.57 -5.87 -87.11
C THR A 297 12.68 -6.22 -88.29
N LYS A 298 12.98 -5.68 -89.48
CA LYS A 298 12.26 -5.94 -90.73
C LYS A 298 13.23 -6.27 -91.86
N SER A 299 12.78 -7.08 -92.82
CA SER A 299 13.55 -7.43 -94.02
C SER A 299 12.65 -7.46 -95.26
N TYR A 300 13.25 -7.25 -96.42
CA TYR A 300 12.61 -7.25 -97.73
C TYR A 300 13.51 -7.96 -98.75
N GLU A 301 12.89 -8.73 -99.63
CA GLU A 301 13.51 -9.31 -100.81
C GLU A 301 12.56 -9.14 -102.00
N SER A 302 13.07 -8.64 -103.12
CA SER A 302 12.28 -8.48 -104.34
C SER A 302 12.11 -9.79 -105.09
N ALA A 303 11.04 -9.93 -105.88
CA ALA A 303 11.01 -10.92 -106.95
C ALA A 303 12.17 -10.71 -107.94
N ALA A 304 12.56 -11.76 -108.68
CA ALA A 304 13.62 -11.69 -109.68
C ALA A 304 13.25 -10.72 -110.83
N GLN A 305 14.03 -9.65 -110.99
CA GLN A 305 13.76 -8.57 -111.94
C GLN A 305 14.59 -8.71 -113.22
N THR A 306 13.97 -8.45 -114.36
CA THR A 306 14.73 -8.15 -115.58
C THR A 306 15.24 -6.72 -115.46
N TRP A 307 16.49 -6.46 -115.82
CA TRP A 307 17.01 -5.10 -115.87
C TRP A 307 17.14 -4.61 -117.31
N THR A 308 16.82 -3.33 -117.50
CA THR A 308 16.98 -2.63 -118.77
C THR A 308 18.16 -1.67 -118.65
N ASN A 309 19.12 -1.76 -119.56
CA ASN A 309 20.24 -0.84 -119.64
C ASN A 309 19.77 0.62 -119.73
N GLY A 310 20.33 1.50 -118.91
CA GLY A 310 19.95 2.93 -118.85
C GLY A 310 18.56 3.22 -118.28
N GLY A 311 17.82 2.18 -117.87
CA GLY A 311 16.49 2.30 -117.28
C GLY A 311 16.50 2.45 -115.76
N SER A 312 15.31 2.73 -115.22
CA SER A 312 15.05 2.69 -113.78
C SER A 312 13.94 1.68 -113.46
N LEU A 313 14.02 1.09 -112.27
CA LEU A 313 13.02 0.16 -111.74
C LEU A 313 12.70 0.55 -110.30
N THR A 314 11.43 0.75 -109.99
CA THR A 314 10.97 1.09 -108.63
C THR A 314 10.31 -0.14 -108.00
N LEU A 315 10.82 -0.55 -106.84
CA LEU A 315 10.34 -1.72 -106.10
C LEU A 315 9.77 -1.29 -104.74
N ALA A 316 8.48 -1.54 -104.50
CA ALA A 316 7.89 -1.33 -103.19
C ALA A 316 8.39 -2.38 -102.20
N HIS A 317 8.93 -1.95 -101.06
CA HIS A 317 9.57 -2.85 -100.08
C HIS A 317 8.77 -3.09 -98.80
N GLY A 318 7.72 -2.30 -98.54
CA GLY A 318 6.81 -2.51 -97.40
C GLY A 318 7.41 -2.37 -95.99
N LEU A 319 8.68 -1.97 -95.86
CA LEU A 319 9.36 -1.83 -94.55
C LEU A 319 8.80 -0.65 -93.73
N GLY A 320 8.15 0.32 -94.39
CA GLY A 320 7.52 1.49 -93.77
C GLY A 320 8.51 2.53 -93.20
N VAL A 321 9.82 2.27 -93.35
CA VAL A 321 10.93 3.15 -93.02
C VAL A 321 12.02 2.93 -94.06
N LYS A 322 12.88 3.93 -94.26
CA LYS A 322 14.03 3.79 -95.17
C LYS A 322 14.97 2.70 -94.63
N PRO A 323 15.23 1.59 -95.37
CA PRO A 323 16.13 0.54 -94.92
C PRO A 323 17.53 1.08 -94.62
N LYS A 324 18.14 0.57 -93.55
CA LYS A 324 19.49 0.95 -93.12
C LYS A 324 20.58 0.13 -93.83
N MET A 325 20.21 -1.03 -94.37
CA MET A 325 21.07 -1.86 -95.21
C MET A 325 20.27 -2.34 -96.43
N TYR A 326 20.85 -2.25 -97.61
CA TYR A 326 20.21 -2.63 -98.86
C TYR A 326 21.26 -2.95 -99.92
N HIS A 327 21.06 -4.04 -100.66
CA HIS A 327 22.01 -4.56 -101.64
C HIS A 327 21.29 -5.10 -102.88
N ALA A 328 21.98 -5.02 -104.02
CA ALA A 328 21.57 -5.64 -105.26
C ALA A 328 22.34 -6.94 -105.46
N TYR A 329 21.65 -8.01 -105.79
CA TYR A 329 22.23 -9.30 -106.14
C TYR A 329 21.88 -9.61 -107.59
N ALA A 330 22.79 -10.22 -108.34
CA ALA A 330 22.48 -10.82 -109.62
C ALA A 330 22.42 -12.34 -109.45
N ALA A 331 21.28 -12.93 -109.80
CA ALA A 331 21.04 -14.36 -109.79
C ALA A 331 21.19 -14.92 -111.21
N CYS A 332 22.03 -15.93 -111.37
CA CYS A 332 22.23 -16.63 -112.65
C CYS A 332 21.02 -17.53 -112.93
N ILE A 333 20.38 -17.36 -114.09
CA ILE A 333 19.21 -18.16 -114.51
C ILE A 333 19.52 -19.10 -115.69
N SER A 334 20.66 -18.92 -116.33
CA SER A 334 21.22 -19.82 -117.35
C SER A 334 22.74 -19.69 -117.32
N ALA A 335 23.46 -20.81 -117.44
CA ALA A 335 24.89 -20.87 -117.23
C ALA A 335 25.66 -19.82 -118.05
N ASP A 336 26.42 -18.96 -117.38
CA ASP A 336 27.07 -17.80 -118.00
C ASP A 336 28.25 -17.29 -117.16
N GLY A 337 29.36 -16.91 -117.81
CA GLY A 337 30.55 -16.38 -117.13
C GLY A 337 31.19 -17.33 -116.10
N GLY A 338 30.94 -18.64 -116.27
CA GLY A 338 31.36 -19.70 -115.36
C GLY A 338 30.53 -19.83 -114.08
N TYR A 339 29.35 -19.19 -114.02
CA TYR A 339 28.36 -19.41 -112.96
C TYR A 339 27.30 -20.41 -113.40
N ALA A 340 26.80 -21.20 -112.43
CA ALA A 340 25.72 -22.13 -112.61
C ALA A 340 24.35 -21.47 -112.32
N VAL A 341 23.28 -22.05 -112.84
CA VAL A 341 21.91 -21.62 -112.53
C VAL A 341 21.68 -21.68 -111.01
N GLY A 342 21.22 -20.59 -110.43
CA GLY A 342 21.01 -20.44 -108.98
C GLY A 342 22.13 -19.73 -108.24
N ASP A 343 23.31 -19.55 -108.85
CA ASP A 343 24.38 -18.77 -108.23
C ASP A 343 23.97 -17.30 -108.12
N GLU A 344 24.20 -16.71 -106.94
CA GLU A 344 23.97 -15.30 -106.69
C GLU A 344 25.28 -14.58 -106.38
N ILE A 345 25.45 -13.40 -106.96
CA ILE A 345 26.57 -12.52 -106.67
C ILE A 345 26.08 -11.17 -106.18
N LEU A 346 26.72 -10.64 -105.15
CA LEU A 346 26.49 -9.26 -104.71
C LEU A 346 27.02 -8.31 -105.79
N ILE A 347 26.16 -7.42 -106.26
CA ILE A 347 26.54 -6.35 -107.18
C ILE A 347 26.93 -5.12 -106.36
N ALA A 348 28.19 -4.73 -106.46
CA ALA A 348 28.67 -3.49 -105.87
C ALA A 348 27.90 -2.30 -106.45
N THR A 349 27.45 -1.38 -105.59
CA THR A 349 26.89 -0.12 -106.06
C THR A 349 28.01 0.67 -106.72
N TRP A 350 27.84 0.98 -108.01
CA TRP A 350 28.87 1.63 -108.80
C TRP A 350 28.22 2.72 -109.67
N ALA A 351 28.74 3.94 -109.55
CA ALA A 351 28.49 5.02 -110.49
C ALA A 351 29.79 5.29 -111.26
N SER A 352 29.90 4.84 -112.52
CA SER A 352 31.02 5.23 -113.39
C SER A 352 30.61 6.47 -114.21
N ASP A 353 31.33 7.57 -114.04
CA ASP A 353 31.12 8.88 -114.68
C ASP A 353 31.90 9.08 -116.00
N ALA A 354 32.70 8.09 -116.42
CA ALA A 354 33.50 8.18 -117.64
C ALA A 354 32.77 7.62 -118.87
N ALA A 355 31.92 8.40 -119.55
CA ALA A 355 31.31 8.17 -120.89
C ALA A 355 30.59 6.83 -121.20
N ASP A 356 30.74 5.80 -120.35
CA ASP A 356 30.43 4.40 -120.56
C ASP A 356 29.35 3.89 -119.58
N GLY A 357 28.84 4.72 -118.65
CA GLY A 357 27.73 4.42 -117.73
C GLY A 357 27.44 2.93 -117.42
N ARG A 358 28.23 2.29 -116.55
CA ARG A 358 28.05 0.90 -116.09
C ARG A 358 27.73 0.85 -114.60
N GLY A 359 27.05 -0.22 -114.15
CA GLY A 359 26.76 -0.49 -112.74
C GLY A 359 25.29 -0.33 -112.35
N VAL A 360 25.05 -0.43 -111.03
CA VAL A 360 23.72 -0.26 -110.41
C VAL A 360 23.83 0.74 -109.27
N ASN A 361 22.83 1.59 -109.14
CA ASN A 361 22.65 2.45 -107.98
C ASN A 361 21.28 2.16 -107.34
N LEU A 362 21.27 2.02 -106.02
CA LEU A 362 20.05 1.82 -105.24
C LEU A 362 19.76 3.06 -104.43
N ARG A 363 18.55 3.60 -104.62
CA ARG A 363 18.06 4.75 -103.88
C ARG A 363 16.78 4.35 -103.12
N PRO A 364 16.92 3.90 -101.87
CA PRO A 364 15.76 3.62 -101.04
C PRO A 364 15.16 4.90 -100.44
N ASP A 365 13.85 4.94 -100.38
CA ASP A 365 13.05 5.83 -99.54
C ASP A 365 12.26 5.00 -98.51
N ALA A 366 11.23 5.57 -97.88
CA ALA A 366 10.47 4.87 -96.84
C ALA A 366 9.55 3.75 -97.36
N THR A 367 9.26 3.75 -98.66
CA THR A 367 8.25 2.88 -99.29
C THR A 367 8.83 2.05 -100.43
N ASN A 368 9.79 2.62 -101.17
CA ASN A 368 10.34 2.06 -102.39
C ASN A 368 11.86 2.06 -102.42
N ILE A 369 12.43 1.11 -103.17
CA ILE A 369 13.82 1.11 -103.58
C ILE A 369 13.83 1.33 -105.08
N THR A 370 14.35 2.48 -105.50
CA THR A 370 14.55 2.77 -106.92
C THR A 370 15.93 2.30 -107.34
N VAL A 371 15.95 1.41 -108.30
CA VAL A 371 17.14 0.84 -108.95
C VAL A 371 17.41 1.64 -110.21
N TYR A 372 18.61 2.20 -110.33
CA TYR A 372 19.08 2.86 -111.55
C TYR A 372 20.17 2.01 -112.19
N MET A 373 19.97 1.69 -113.47
CA MET A 373 20.87 0.83 -114.23
C MET A 373 21.74 1.67 -115.16
N GLY A 374 23.05 1.36 -115.22
CA GLY A 374 23.94 1.97 -116.21
C GLY A 374 23.51 1.69 -117.66
N ALA A 375 23.74 2.65 -118.55
CA ALA A 375 23.45 2.55 -119.99
C ALA A 375 24.17 1.38 -120.69
N ASN A 376 25.33 0.95 -120.19
CA ASN A 376 26.08 -0.18 -120.75
C ASN A 376 26.04 -1.44 -119.85
N GLY A 377 25.10 -1.51 -118.91
CA GLY A 377 24.78 -2.72 -118.15
C GLY A 377 25.55 -2.86 -116.83
N LEU A 378 25.61 -4.09 -116.33
CA LEU A 378 26.21 -4.41 -115.03
C LEU A 378 27.67 -4.85 -115.17
N VAL A 379 28.47 -4.51 -114.16
CA VAL A 379 29.81 -5.07 -113.98
C VAL A 379 29.71 -6.20 -112.97
N MET A 380 30.11 -7.40 -113.39
CA MET A 380 30.11 -8.60 -112.57
C MET A 380 31.50 -9.19 -112.55
N VAL A 381 31.92 -9.82 -111.46
CA VAL A 381 33.18 -10.58 -111.43
C VAL A 381 32.89 -11.97 -112.01
N SER A 382 33.76 -12.54 -112.86
CA SER A 382 33.63 -13.95 -113.26
C SER A 382 33.95 -14.88 -112.10
N SER A 383 33.40 -16.10 -112.14
CA SER A 383 33.76 -17.17 -111.19
C SER A 383 35.25 -17.53 -111.20
N THR A 384 35.95 -17.26 -112.30
CA THR A 384 37.40 -17.50 -112.47
C THR A 384 38.28 -16.27 -112.28
N GLY A 385 37.72 -15.13 -111.85
CA GLY A 385 38.42 -13.84 -111.70
C GLY A 385 38.42 -13.00 -112.99
N GLY A 386 38.40 -11.67 -112.83
CA GLY A 386 38.24 -10.68 -113.91
C GLY A 386 36.84 -10.07 -113.99
N TYR A 387 36.69 -8.94 -114.70
CA TYR A 387 35.40 -8.26 -114.87
C TYR A 387 34.68 -8.74 -116.14
N ASN A 388 33.42 -9.11 -115.98
CA ASN A 388 32.48 -9.42 -117.05
C ASN A 388 31.43 -8.33 -117.12
N TYR A 389 31.29 -7.74 -118.30
CA TYR A 389 30.27 -6.73 -118.56
C TYR A 389 29.03 -7.41 -119.10
N LYS A 390 27.88 -7.15 -118.48
CA LYS A 390 26.61 -7.74 -118.85
C LYS A 390 25.63 -6.66 -119.31
N SER A 391 25.60 -6.44 -120.61
CA SER A 391 24.61 -5.59 -121.29
C SER A 391 23.32 -6.38 -121.52
N ASN A 392 22.27 -6.07 -120.77
CA ASN A 392 20.94 -6.69 -120.89
C ASN A 392 20.91 -8.24 -121.06
N PRO A 393 21.52 -9.04 -120.16
CA PRO A 393 21.54 -10.50 -120.23
C PRO A 393 20.23 -11.12 -119.71
N ALA A 394 19.06 -10.61 -120.10
CA ALA A 394 17.76 -10.98 -119.52
C ALA A 394 17.45 -12.49 -119.56
N SER A 395 18.17 -13.25 -120.40
CA SER A 395 18.12 -14.71 -120.56
C SER A 395 19.13 -15.50 -119.71
N THR A 396 20.16 -14.86 -119.15
CA THR A 396 21.19 -15.53 -118.31
C THR A 396 21.24 -15.01 -116.88
N TRP A 397 20.72 -13.81 -116.59
CA TRP A 397 20.71 -13.25 -115.24
C TRP A 397 19.44 -12.45 -114.89
N LYS A 398 19.10 -12.42 -113.59
CA LYS A 398 18.05 -11.57 -112.98
C LYS A 398 18.59 -10.79 -111.79
N LEU A 399 18.00 -9.63 -111.51
CA LEU A 399 18.36 -8.77 -110.39
C LEU A 399 17.43 -9.02 -109.20
N ILE A 400 17.98 -9.17 -107.99
CA ILE A 400 17.23 -9.32 -106.73
C ILE A 400 17.72 -8.24 -105.76
N ILE A 401 16.79 -7.48 -105.20
CA ILE A 401 17.10 -6.44 -104.21
C ILE A 401 16.71 -6.94 -102.83
N ARG A 402 17.66 -6.92 -101.89
CA ARG A 402 17.42 -7.24 -100.48
C ARG A 402 17.67 -6.02 -99.61
N ALA A 403 16.84 -5.84 -98.57
CA ALA A 403 16.95 -4.71 -97.66
C ALA A 403 16.50 -5.04 -96.23
N TRP A 404 17.07 -4.36 -95.23
CA TRP A 404 16.80 -4.55 -93.81
C TRP A 404 16.60 -3.21 -93.09
N ALA A 405 15.63 -3.16 -92.17
CA ALA A 405 15.20 -1.95 -91.47
C ALA A 405 15.08 -2.15 -89.95
#